data_AF-A0A8H3F893-F1
#
_entry.id   AF-A0A8H3F893-F1
#
_cell.length_a   1.000
_cell.length_b   1.000
_cell.length_c   1.000
_cell.angle_alpha   90.00
_cell.angle_beta   90.00
_cell.angle_gamma   90.00
#
_symmetry.space_group_name_H-M   'P 1'
#
loop_
_entity.id
_entity.type
_entity.pdbx_description
1 polymer ?
#
loop_
_entity_poly.entity_id
_entity_poly.type
_entity_poly.pdbx_seq_one_letter_code
_entity_poly.pdbx_strand_id
1 'polypeptide(L)'
;MVQVLPVGSEVLSVVPHGKTRWSIGLRVDIEVDGEEKEYFLKIIKQSEWSDMAKGEYESQKALAAIIPDNVVIPMAWGMFEEDKSKAFFMTRFRDLRDRPPPTVQFLAILKKLHQTSVSPTGKFGFQVTTYNGPPKMVNDWTDSWEEYFARQFRSDISFLQNVYGEDAELADLTEAFIQKVVARLLRPLQTGGRDIKPTLCHGDLWDGNVQIDVNTKQPIVFDSCAFYGHNEMDLQNMGDPRYIFGMDFIDMYKNEIGASEPQQDFYDRHDIRTDIVVAAICPEWFKLIETSKENMRKFLGRFPNGFGDFKDDVTL
;
A
#
# COMPACT_ATOMS: atom_id res chain seq x y z
N MET A 1 -1.38 -21.06 -20.38
CA MET A 1 -2.15 -19.98 -19.71
C MET A 1 -3.68 -20.09 -19.90
N VAL A 2 -4.16 -21.02 -20.74
CA VAL A 2 -5.57 -21.10 -21.16
C VAL A 2 -6.54 -21.51 -20.05
N GLN A 3 -6.06 -22.16 -18.97
CA GLN A 3 -6.95 -22.75 -17.95
C GLN A 3 -7.69 -21.74 -17.04
N VAL A 4 -7.28 -20.47 -17.00
CA VAL A 4 -7.95 -19.44 -16.16
C VAL A 4 -8.97 -18.58 -16.92
N LEU A 5 -9.01 -18.70 -18.25
CA LEU A 5 -10.04 -18.06 -19.04
C LEU A 5 -11.35 -18.87 -18.91
N PRO A 6 -12.52 -18.23 -19.07
CA PRO A 6 -13.78 -18.95 -19.11
C PRO A 6 -13.74 -20.15 -20.09
N VAL A 7 -14.43 -21.24 -19.77
CA VAL A 7 -14.50 -22.40 -20.66
C VAL A 7 -15.15 -21.98 -21.98
N GLY A 8 -14.56 -22.40 -23.11
CA GLY A 8 -15.04 -22.03 -24.44
C GLY A 8 -14.50 -20.69 -24.96
N SER A 9 -13.60 -20.04 -24.23
CA SER A 9 -12.95 -18.81 -24.71
C SER A 9 -12.00 -19.05 -25.89
N GLU A 10 -12.10 -18.20 -26.90
CA GLU A 10 -11.12 -18.03 -27.98
C GLU A 10 -10.31 -16.75 -27.73
N VAL A 11 -8.98 -16.85 -27.78
CA VAL A 11 -8.11 -15.67 -27.62
C VAL A 11 -8.03 -14.93 -28.95
N LEU A 12 -8.53 -13.69 -28.97
CA LEU A 12 -8.50 -12.82 -30.15
C LEU A 12 -7.18 -12.07 -30.27
N SER A 13 -6.69 -11.54 -29.15
CA SER A 13 -5.50 -10.69 -29.13
C SER A 13 -4.74 -10.79 -27.81
N VAL A 14 -3.41 -10.66 -27.88
CA VAL A 14 -2.53 -10.48 -26.71
C VAL A 14 -1.50 -9.40 -27.05
N VAL A 15 -1.58 -8.25 -26.40
CA VAL A 15 -0.71 -7.11 -26.69
C VAL A 15 0.01 -6.60 -25.44
N PRO A 16 1.28 -6.17 -25.53
CA PRO A 16 1.96 -5.54 -24.41
C PRO A 16 1.23 -4.29 -23.91
N HIS A 17 1.07 -4.19 -22.60
CA HIS A 17 0.37 -3.08 -21.95
C HIS A 17 1.03 -2.74 -20.61
N GLY A 18 2.12 -1.97 -20.66
CA GLY A 18 2.87 -1.55 -19.48
C GLY A 18 3.95 -2.55 -19.02
N LYS A 19 4.92 -2.03 -18.27
CA LYS A 19 6.02 -2.82 -17.69
C LYS A 19 6.53 -2.14 -16.42
N THR A 20 6.95 -2.94 -15.45
CA THR A 20 7.70 -2.50 -14.27
C THR A 20 9.06 -3.20 -14.27
N ARG A 21 9.86 -3.04 -13.20
CA ARG A 21 11.13 -3.74 -13.03
C ARG A 21 10.96 -5.25 -12.79
N TRP A 22 9.82 -5.66 -12.24
CA TRP A 22 9.57 -7.05 -11.82
C TRP A 22 8.42 -7.74 -12.58
N SER A 23 7.62 -6.98 -13.31
CA SER A 23 6.47 -7.52 -14.05
C SER A 23 6.30 -6.92 -15.44
N ILE A 24 5.57 -7.64 -16.30
CA ILE A 24 5.02 -7.12 -17.55
C ILE A 24 3.49 -7.14 -17.48
N GLY A 25 2.85 -6.14 -18.07
CA GLY A 25 1.41 -6.13 -18.29
C GLY A 25 1.09 -6.50 -19.72
N LEU A 26 0.02 -7.27 -19.91
CA LEU A 26 -0.55 -7.63 -21.20
C LEU A 26 -2.04 -7.28 -21.18
N ARG A 27 -2.56 -6.77 -22.29
CA ARG A 27 -3.99 -6.78 -22.57
C ARG A 27 -4.31 -8.07 -23.33
N VAL A 28 -5.34 -8.78 -22.88
CA VAL A 28 -5.81 -10.03 -23.47
C VAL A 28 -7.27 -9.85 -23.84
N ASP A 29 -7.56 -9.88 -25.14
CA ASP A 29 -8.92 -9.84 -25.65
C ASP A 29 -9.35 -11.26 -26.04
N ILE A 30 -10.53 -11.66 -25.62
CA ILE A 30 -11.10 -12.98 -25.90
C ILE A 30 -12.53 -12.85 -26.41
N GLU A 31 -13.00 -13.85 -27.13
CA GLU A 31 -14.43 -14.08 -27.36
C GLU A 31 -14.87 -15.28 -26.51
N VAL A 32 -16.01 -15.17 -25.83
CA VAL A 32 -16.66 -16.31 -25.18
C VAL A 32 -18.17 -16.18 -25.31
N ASP A 33 -18.81 -17.25 -25.77
CA ASP A 33 -20.26 -17.29 -26.03
C ASP A 33 -20.75 -16.17 -26.97
N GLY A 34 -19.91 -15.73 -27.92
CA GLY A 34 -20.20 -14.64 -28.85
C GLY A 34 -20.07 -13.23 -28.24
N GLU A 35 -19.54 -13.10 -27.02
CA GLU A 35 -19.24 -11.82 -26.38
C GLU A 35 -17.72 -11.60 -26.28
N GLU A 36 -17.26 -10.43 -26.72
CA GLU A 36 -15.88 -10.01 -26.48
C GLU A 36 -15.67 -9.61 -25.02
N LYS A 37 -14.58 -10.07 -24.41
CA LYS A 37 -14.15 -9.72 -23.06
C LYS A 37 -12.69 -9.32 -23.05
N GLU A 38 -12.38 -8.30 -22.28
CA GLU A 38 -11.04 -7.71 -22.19
C GLU A 38 -10.46 -7.92 -20.78
N TYR A 39 -9.22 -8.39 -20.71
CA TYR A 39 -8.50 -8.62 -19.46
C TYR A 39 -7.17 -7.90 -19.43
N PHE A 40 -6.78 -7.45 -18.24
CA PHE A 40 -5.40 -7.09 -17.96
C PHE A 40 -4.72 -8.26 -17.25
N LEU A 41 -3.52 -8.61 -17.72
CA LEU A 41 -2.75 -9.71 -17.21
C LEU A 41 -1.34 -9.24 -16.83
N LYS A 42 -1.06 -9.23 -15.53
CA LYS A 42 0.26 -8.95 -14.98
C LYS A 42 1.03 -10.25 -14.81
N ILE A 43 2.22 -10.34 -15.39
CA ILE A 43 3.12 -11.49 -15.26
C ILE A 43 4.33 -11.07 -14.43
N ILE A 44 4.52 -11.73 -13.29
CA ILE A 44 5.70 -11.61 -12.43
C ILE A 44 6.74 -12.61 -12.90
N LYS A 45 7.95 -12.12 -13.18
CA LYS A 45 8.99 -12.91 -13.87
C LYS A 45 9.97 -13.63 -12.95
N GLN A 46 9.98 -13.30 -11.66
CA GLN A 46 10.97 -13.77 -10.70
C GLN A 46 10.30 -14.70 -9.68
N SER A 47 10.93 -15.86 -9.43
CA SER A 47 10.33 -16.92 -8.62
C SER A 47 10.20 -16.52 -7.15
N GLU A 48 11.17 -15.74 -6.65
CA GLU A 48 11.18 -15.19 -5.29
C GLU A 48 10.00 -14.25 -5.00
N TRP A 49 9.38 -13.71 -6.05
CA TRP A 49 8.26 -12.76 -5.97
C TRP A 49 6.96 -13.34 -6.50
N SER A 50 6.91 -14.63 -6.82
CA SER A 50 5.73 -15.29 -7.39
C SER A 50 4.47 -15.13 -6.53
N ASP A 51 4.61 -15.19 -5.21
CA ASP A 51 3.53 -14.98 -4.24
C ASP A 51 2.93 -13.55 -4.29
N MET A 52 3.60 -12.57 -4.93
CA MET A 52 3.06 -11.23 -5.18
C MET A 52 1.73 -11.30 -5.95
N ALA A 53 1.58 -12.26 -6.85
CA ALA A 53 0.33 -12.45 -7.60
C ALA A 53 -0.86 -12.75 -6.69
N LYS A 54 -0.64 -13.59 -5.66
CA LYS A 54 -1.65 -13.92 -4.65
C LYS A 54 -1.95 -12.72 -3.77
N GLY A 55 -0.91 -12.02 -3.33
CA GLY A 55 -1.04 -10.82 -2.52
C GLY A 55 -1.88 -9.75 -3.21
N GLU A 56 -1.59 -9.46 -4.47
CA GLU A 56 -2.35 -8.48 -5.26
C GLU A 56 -3.80 -8.94 -5.50
N TYR A 57 -4.02 -10.22 -5.84
CA TYR A 57 -5.37 -10.76 -6.00
C TYR A 57 -6.23 -10.63 -4.74
N GLU A 58 -5.73 -11.07 -3.58
CA GLU A 58 -6.47 -11.01 -2.31
C GLU A 58 -6.66 -9.56 -1.85
N SER A 59 -5.72 -8.66 -2.16
CA SER A 59 -5.85 -7.23 -1.91
C SER A 59 -7.01 -6.64 -2.71
N GLN A 60 -7.00 -6.80 -4.04
CA GLN A 60 -8.07 -6.27 -4.89
C GLN A 60 -9.42 -6.88 -4.57
N LYS A 61 -9.46 -8.15 -4.13
CA LYS A 61 -10.70 -8.81 -3.73
C LYS A 61 -11.27 -8.19 -2.45
N ALA A 62 -10.43 -7.90 -1.47
CA ALA A 62 -10.83 -7.22 -0.25
C ALA A 62 -11.34 -5.80 -0.53
N LEU A 63 -10.65 -5.04 -1.39
CA LEU A 63 -11.09 -3.70 -1.80
C LEU A 63 -12.42 -3.75 -2.58
N ALA A 64 -12.58 -4.69 -3.52
CA ALA A 64 -13.79 -4.84 -4.32
C ALA A 64 -15.03 -5.18 -3.49
N ALA A 65 -14.87 -5.80 -2.32
CA ALA A 65 -15.97 -6.04 -1.39
C ALA A 65 -16.55 -4.74 -0.80
N ILE A 66 -15.78 -3.65 -0.79
CA ILE A 66 -16.15 -2.36 -0.18
C ILE A 66 -16.43 -1.29 -1.25
N ILE A 67 -15.57 -1.23 -2.28
CA ILE A 67 -15.60 -0.22 -3.35
C ILE A 67 -15.62 -0.87 -4.75
N PRO A 68 -16.61 -1.73 -5.07
CA PRO A 68 -16.62 -2.55 -6.30
C PRO A 68 -16.57 -1.75 -7.61
N ASP A 69 -17.03 -0.49 -7.59
CA ASP A 69 -17.06 0.38 -8.76
C ASP A 69 -15.76 1.18 -8.96
N ASN A 70 -14.87 1.19 -7.96
CA ASN A 70 -13.68 2.04 -7.90
C ASN A 70 -12.37 1.27 -7.78
N VAL A 71 -12.37 -0.01 -8.14
CA VAL A 71 -11.20 -0.89 -8.12
C VAL A 71 -11.19 -1.80 -9.32
N VAL A 72 -10.00 -2.28 -9.73
CA VAL A 72 -9.90 -3.36 -10.71
C VAL A 72 -10.47 -4.65 -10.13
N ILE A 73 -11.31 -5.35 -10.89
CA ILE A 73 -11.96 -6.58 -10.41
C ILE A 73 -11.01 -7.75 -10.64
N PRO A 74 -10.51 -8.40 -9.57
CA PRO A 74 -9.61 -9.54 -9.69
C PRO A 74 -10.38 -10.76 -10.21
N MET A 75 -9.80 -11.42 -11.21
CA MET A 75 -10.39 -12.58 -11.86
C MET A 75 -9.67 -13.86 -11.47
N ALA A 76 -8.33 -13.86 -11.54
CA ALA A 76 -7.53 -15.03 -11.21
C ALA A 76 -6.10 -14.64 -10.81
N TRP A 77 -5.42 -15.58 -10.17
CA TRP A 77 -3.96 -15.58 -10.03
C TRP A 77 -3.45 -17.02 -10.09
N GLY A 78 -2.16 -17.21 -10.35
CA GLY A 78 -1.55 -18.52 -10.32
C GLY A 78 -0.13 -18.56 -10.86
N MET A 79 0.42 -19.77 -10.95
CA MET A 79 1.72 -20.04 -11.57
C MET A 79 1.52 -20.52 -13.01
N PHE A 80 2.50 -20.27 -13.89
CA PHE A 80 2.47 -20.89 -15.21
C PHE A 80 2.79 -22.38 -15.10
N GLU A 81 2.01 -23.22 -15.79
CA GLU A 81 2.17 -24.68 -15.78
C GLU A 81 3.57 -25.12 -16.28
N GLU A 82 4.01 -24.53 -17.39
CA GLU A 82 5.28 -24.85 -18.04
C GLU A 82 6.48 -24.14 -17.40
N ASP A 83 6.25 -23.07 -16.63
CA ASP A 83 7.30 -22.26 -16.02
C ASP A 83 6.87 -21.74 -14.65
N LYS A 84 7.07 -22.59 -13.63
CA LYS A 84 6.77 -22.25 -12.24
C LYS A 84 7.71 -21.20 -11.64
N SER A 85 8.62 -20.61 -12.41
CA SER A 85 9.33 -19.39 -11.98
C SER A 85 8.50 -18.13 -12.19
N LYS A 86 7.41 -18.22 -12.96
CA LYS A 86 6.52 -17.09 -13.27
C LYS A 86 5.16 -17.27 -12.63
N ALA A 87 4.65 -16.16 -12.11
CA ALA A 87 3.29 -16.05 -11.62
C ALA A 87 2.50 -15.04 -12.46
N PHE A 88 1.18 -15.10 -12.38
CA PHE A 88 0.31 -14.12 -12.98
C PHE A 88 -0.81 -13.68 -12.05
N PHE A 89 -1.25 -12.44 -12.25
CA PHE A 89 -2.46 -11.86 -11.70
C PHE A 89 -3.29 -11.30 -12.86
N MET A 90 -4.60 -11.57 -12.87
CA MET A 90 -5.51 -11.19 -13.94
C MET A 90 -6.71 -10.41 -13.40
N THR A 91 -7.08 -9.34 -14.07
CA THR A 91 -8.27 -8.52 -13.78
C THR A 91 -9.08 -8.27 -15.05
N ARG A 92 -10.31 -7.78 -14.90
CA ARG A 92 -11.00 -7.14 -16.03
C ARG A 92 -10.19 -5.95 -16.51
N PHE A 93 -10.04 -5.81 -17.83
CA PHE A 93 -9.39 -4.64 -18.40
C PHE A 93 -10.19 -3.37 -18.09
N ARG A 94 -9.47 -2.28 -17.83
CA ARG A 94 -10.01 -0.93 -17.63
C ARG A 94 -9.22 -0.01 -18.53
N ASP A 95 -9.89 0.80 -19.35
CA ASP A 95 -9.24 1.84 -20.13
C ASP A 95 -8.95 3.03 -19.20
N LEU A 96 -7.78 3.01 -18.57
CA LEU A 96 -7.39 4.00 -17.59
C LEU A 96 -6.60 5.13 -18.25
N ARG A 97 -7.05 6.36 -18.05
CA ARG A 97 -6.32 7.53 -18.51
C ARG A 97 -5.22 7.85 -17.52
N ASP A 98 -4.00 7.98 -18.03
CA ASP A 98 -2.81 8.39 -17.27
C ASP A 98 -2.90 9.84 -16.80
N ARG A 99 -3.72 10.04 -15.77
CA ARG A 99 -3.89 11.28 -15.01
C ARG A 99 -4.56 10.96 -13.67
N PRO A 100 -4.22 11.70 -12.61
CA PRO A 100 -4.91 11.55 -11.34
C PRO A 100 -6.38 11.96 -11.44
N PRO A 101 -7.26 11.36 -10.61
CA PRO A 101 -8.65 11.78 -10.48
C PRO A 101 -8.78 13.15 -9.81
N PRO A 102 -9.94 13.84 -9.97
CA PRO A 102 -10.26 14.98 -9.13
C PRO A 102 -10.26 14.60 -7.65
N THR A 103 -9.53 15.37 -6.83
CA THR A 103 -9.31 15.13 -5.39
C THR A 103 -10.59 14.84 -4.61
N VAL A 104 -11.67 15.59 -4.86
CA VAL A 104 -12.97 15.40 -4.17
C VAL A 104 -13.59 14.03 -4.48
N GLN A 105 -13.52 13.57 -5.73
CA GLN A 105 -14.07 12.25 -6.10
C GLN A 105 -13.26 11.13 -5.45
N PHE A 106 -11.94 11.28 -5.46
CA PHE A 106 -11.06 10.28 -4.86
C PHE A 106 -11.20 10.22 -3.34
N LEU A 107 -11.28 11.37 -2.67
CA LEU A 107 -11.51 11.46 -1.23
C LEU A 107 -12.82 10.76 -0.83
N ALA A 108 -13.89 10.87 -1.61
CA ALA A 108 -15.14 10.18 -1.34
C ALA A 108 -14.99 8.63 -1.36
N ILE A 109 -14.17 8.11 -2.27
CA ILE A 109 -13.86 6.68 -2.37
C ILE A 109 -13.03 6.22 -1.18
N LEU A 110 -11.97 6.98 -0.85
CA LEU A 110 -11.09 6.66 0.27
C LEU A 110 -11.83 6.74 1.61
N LYS A 111 -12.69 7.75 1.79
CA LYS A 111 -13.63 7.88 2.92
C LYS A 111 -14.49 6.63 3.05
N LYS A 112 -15.12 6.18 1.95
CA LYS A 112 -15.94 4.97 1.95
C LYS A 112 -15.12 3.75 2.35
N LEU A 113 -13.96 3.52 1.74
CA LEU A 113 -13.07 2.40 2.06
C LEU A 113 -12.70 2.38 3.55
N HIS A 114 -12.22 3.51 4.07
CA HIS A 114 -11.72 3.59 5.44
C HIS A 114 -12.83 3.50 6.49
N GLN A 115 -13.95 4.20 6.28
CA GLN A 115 -15.03 4.22 7.26
C GLN A 115 -15.83 2.92 7.29
N THR A 116 -16.01 2.24 6.15
CA THR A 116 -16.94 1.09 6.06
C THR A 116 -16.28 -0.29 6.07
N SER A 117 -14.97 -0.38 5.85
CA SER A 117 -14.25 -1.67 5.97
C SER A 117 -14.28 -2.20 7.40
N VAL A 118 -14.23 -3.52 7.57
CA VAL A 118 -14.17 -4.17 8.90
C VAL A 118 -13.10 -5.26 8.84
N SER A 119 -12.18 -5.26 9.80
CA SER A 119 -11.19 -6.33 9.92
C SER A 119 -11.89 -7.65 10.27
N PRO A 120 -11.63 -8.75 9.54
CA PRO A 120 -12.27 -10.03 9.78
C PRO A 120 -11.89 -10.65 11.12
N THR A 121 -10.78 -10.19 11.73
CA THR A 121 -10.28 -10.66 13.03
C THR A 121 -10.46 -9.63 14.14
N GLY A 122 -10.85 -8.39 13.81
CA GLY A 122 -10.78 -7.25 14.71
C GLY A 122 -9.35 -6.77 15.01
N LYS A 123 -8.33 -7.30 14.32
CA LYS A 123 -6.90 -7.00 14.53
C LYS A 123 -6.28 -6.29 13.33
N PHE A 124 -5.06 -5.78 13.49
CA PHE A 124 -4.21 -5.28 12.41
C PHE A 124 -3.48 -6.45 11.73
N GLY A 125 -3.35 -6.41 10.40
CA GLY A 125 -2.75 -7.49 9.61
C GLY A 125 -3.52 -7.82 8.34
N PHE A 126 -3.20 -8.95 7.72
CA PHE A 126 -3.90 -9.44 6.53
C PHE A 126 -3.80 -10.96 6.42
N GLN A 127 -4.75 -11.59 5.73
CA GLN A 127 -4.84 -13.05 5.64
C GLN A 127 -3.73 -13.71 4.80
N VAL A 128 -3.04 -12.92 3.97
CA VAL A 128 -1.88 -13.35 3.17
C VAL A 128 -0.79 -12.30 3.22
N THR A 129 0.44 -12.71 2.95
CA THR A 129 1.53 -11.77 2.65
C THR A 129 1.19 -10.96 1.40
N THR A 130 1.25 -9.64 1.51
CA THR A 130 1.18 -8.70 0.39
C THR A 130 2.56 -8.11 0.12
N TYR A 131 2.70 -7.32 -0.94
CA TYR A 131 3.97 -6.95 -1.53
C TYR A 131 3.95 -5.49 -1.95
N ASN A 132 4.79 -4.65 -1.35
CA ASN A 132 4.92 -3.23 -1.72
C ASN A 132 6.05 -3.08 -2.76
N GLY A 133 5.75 -3.46 -4.01
CA GLY A 133 6.79 -3.86 -4.95
C GLY A 133 7.43 -5.18 -4.50
N PRO A 134 8.73 -5.43 -4.76
CA PRO A 134 9.42 -6.63 -4.31
C PRO A 134 9.43 -6.90 -2.78
N PRO A 135 9.54 -5.89 -1.89
CA PRO A 135 9.45 -6.08 -0.45
C PRO A 135 8.16 -6.75 0.03
N LYS A 136 8.29 -7.74 0.90
CA LYS A 136 7.18 -8.44 1.56
C LYS A 136 6.63 -7.60 2.71
N MET A 137 5.30 -7.54 2.82
CA MET A 137 4.60 -6.99 3.98
C MET A 137 4.48 -8.06 5.08
N VAL A 138 4.79 -7.70 6.32
CA VAL A 138 4.73 -8.59 7.50
C VAL A 138 3.32 -8.54 8.11
N ASN A 139 2.39 -9.21 7.45
CA ASN A 139 0.95 -9.11 7.68
C ASN A 139 0.40 -9.95 8.87
N ASP A 140 1.26 -10.58 9.67
CA ASP A 140 0.81 -11.36 10.83
C ASP A 140 -0.11 -10.55 11.76
N TRP A 141 -1.19 -11.16 12.22
CA TRP A 141 -2.21 -10.45 12.99
C TRP A 141 -1.68 -10.00 14.36
N THR A 142 -1.92 -8.75 14.74
CA THR A 142 -1.64 -8.20 16.08
C THR A 142 -2.72 -7.20 16.52
N ASP A 143 -2.93 -7.09 17.82
CA ASP A 143 -3.82 -6.10 18.43
C ASP A 143 -3.15 -4.72 18.55
N SER A 144 -1.82 -4.63 18.36
CA SER A 144 -1.03 -3.40 18.52
C SER A 144 -0.59 -2.83 17.17
N TRP A 145 -1.06 -1.62 16.86
CA TRP A 145 -0.62 -0.89 15.67
C TRP A 145 0.85 -0.48 15.74
N GLU A 146 1.32 -0.09 16.93
CA GLU A 146 2.74 0.21 17.17
C GLU A 146 3.62 -0.99 16.82
N GLU A 147 3.22 -2.19 17.26
CA GLU A 147 3.93 -3.44 16.97
C GLU A 147 3.94 -3.75 15.48
N TYR A 148 2.78 -3.65 14.82
CA TYR A 148 2.65 -3.89 13.38
C TYR A 148 3.59 -2.96 12.59
N PHE A 149 3.53 -1.65 12.86
CA PHE A 149 4.36 -0.65 12.19
C PHE A 149 5.85 -0.93 12.42
N ALA A 150 6.27 -1.15 13.68
CA ALA A 150 7.66 -1.40 14.01
C ALA A 150 8.21 -2.66 13.33
N ARG A 151 7.40 -3.73 13.23
CA ARG A 151 7.77 -4.96 12.54
C ARG A 151 7.92 -4.75 11.03
N GLN A 152 6.96 -4.05 10.40
CA GLN A 152 7.06 -3.73 8.98
C GLN A 152 8.29 -2.85 8.69
N PHE A 153 8.50 -1.81 9.50
CA PHE A 153 9.62 -0.89 9.34
C PHE A 153 10.98 -1.61 9.39
N ARG A 154 11.17 -2.54 10.34
CA ARG A 154 12.38 -3.39 10.39
C ARG A 154 12.53 -4.26 9.15
N SER A 155 11.43 -4.80 8.62
CA SER A 155 11.44 -5.60 7.40
C SER A 155 11.89 -4.77 6.19
N ASP A 156 11.40 -3.54 6.07
CA ASP A 156 11.77 -2.62 4.98
C ASP A 156 13.26 -2.23 5.05
N ILE A 157 13.78 -1.95 6.26
CA ILE A 157 15.21 -1.71 6.49
C ILE A 157 16.05 -2.94 6.13
N SER A 158 15.61 -4.12 6.55
CA SER A 158 16.29 -5.38 6.25
C SER A 158 16.33 -5.63 4.74
N PHE A 159 15.24 -5.35 4.03
CA PHE A 159 15.21 -5.43 2.57
C PHE A 159 16.22 -4.46 1.93
N LEU A 160 16.25 -3.21 2.37
CA LEU A 160 17.23 -2.23 1.88
C LEU A 160 18.68 -2.70 2.08
N GLN A 161 19.01 -3.21 3.28
CA GLN A 161 20.35 -3.71 3.58
C GLN A 161 20.71 -4.97 2.77
N ASN A 162 19.73 -5.80 2.42
CA ASN A 162 19.98 -6.91 1.48
C ASN A 162 20.32 -6.43 0.07
N VAL A 163 19.82 -5.25 -0.34
CA VAL A 163 20.10 -4.66 -1.65
C VAL A 163 21.45 -3.94 -1.68
N TYR A 164 21.76 -3.15 -0.64
CA TYR A 164 22.92 -2.24 -0.63
C TYR A 164 24.07 -2.66 0.30
N GLY A 165 23.89 -3.71 1.09
CA GLY A 165 24.81 -4.12 2.15
C GLY A 165 24.40 -3.60 3.53
N GLU A 166 25.03 -4.14 4.57
CA GLU A 166 24.80 -3.73 5.95
C GLU A 166 25.22 -2.28 6.19
N ASP A 167 24.40 -1.55 6.95
CA ASP A 167 24.67 -0.18 7.36
C ASP A 167 24.41 -0.07 8.87
N ALA A 168 25.48 -0.16 9.65
CA ALA A 168 25.40 -0.17 11.12
C ALA A 168 24.76 1.11 11.67
N GLU A 169 25.00 2.26 11.04
CA GLU A 169 24.37 3.50 11.46
C GLU A 169 22.86 3.46 11.21
N LEU A 170 22.42 2.99 10.05
CA LEU A 170 21.01 2.85 9.75
C LEU A 170 20.33 1.87 10.71
N ALA A 171 20.98 0.77 11.05
CA ALA A 171 20.47 -0.20 12.01
C ALA A 171 20.29 0.42 13.41
N ASP A 172 21.29 1.16 13.90
CA ASP A 172 21.21 1.86 15.19
C ASP A 172 20.12 2.94 15.20
N LEU A 173 20.03 3.73 14.13
CA LEU A 173 18.99 4.75 13.96
C LEU A 173 17.59 4.13 13.92
N THR A 174 17.44 2.98 13.24
CA THR A 174 16.16 2.26 13.15
C THR A 174 15.65 1.86 14.53
N GLU A 175 16.49 1.24 15.36
CA GLU A 175 16.07 0.81 16.69
C GLU A 175 15.78 2.00 17.61
N ALA A 176 16.61 3.05 17.57
CA ALA A 176 16.34 4.27 18.31
C ALA A 176 15.01 4.92 17.88
N PHE A 177 14.76 5.00 16.57
CA PHE A 177 13.54 5.58 15.99
C PHE A 177 12.30 4.80 16.40
N ILE A 178 12.34 3.46 16.37
CA ILE A 178 11.23 2.62 16.84
C ILE A 178 10.99 2.84 18.34
N GLN A 179 12.03 2.73 19.16
CA GLN A 179 11.89 2.81 20.63
C GLN A 179 11.40 4.16 21.13
N LYS A 180 11.73 5.25 20.40
CA LYS A 180 11.40 6.61 20.81
C LYS A 180 10.28 7.22 19.99
N VAL A 181 10.48 7.37 18.69
CA VAL A 181 9.60 8.13 17.80
C VAL A 181 8.32 7.37 17.51
N VAL A 182 8.42 6.11 17.07
CA VAL A 182 7.25 5.26 16.80
C VAL A 182 6.45 5.07 18.08
N ALA A 183 7.12 4.76 19.20
CA ALA A 183 6.47 4.68 20.51
C ALA A 183 5.77 5.99 20.92
N ARG A 184 6.39 7.15 20.69
CA ARG A 184 5.79 8.45 21.02
C ARG A 184 4.56 8.76 20.16
N LEU A 185 4.58 8.42 18.88
CA LEU A 185 3.54 8.86 17.94
C LEU A 185 2.41 7.84 17.75
N LEU A 186 2.68 6.53 17.89
CA LEU A 186 1.71 5.49 17.63
C LEU A 186 1.10 4.89 18.90
N ARG A 187 1.86 4.76 20.01
CA ARG A 187 1.32 4.23 21.27
C ARG A 187 0.13 5.04 21.81
N PRO A 188 0.12 6.39 21.75
CA PRO A 188 -1.03 7.18 22.19
C PRO A 188 -2.35 6.83 21.50
N LEU A 189 -2.32 6.30 20.26
CA LEU A 189 -3.53 5.90 19.51
C LEU A 189 -4.35 4.82 20.23
N GLN A 190 -3.70 3.98 21.06
CA GLN A 190 -4.32 2.83 21.73
C GLN A 190 -4.11 2.85 23.27
N THR A 191 -3.76 4.00 23.84
CA THR A 191 -3.55 4.18 25.28
C THR A 191 -4.31 5.41 25.78
N GLY A 192 -4.48 5.54 27.11
CA GLY A 192 -5.30 6.63 27.68
C GLY A 192 -6.79 6.48 27.36
N GLY A 193 -7.29 5.25 27.22
CA GLY A 193 -8.68 4.95 26.88
C GLY A 193 -9.03 5.15 25.39
N ARG A 194 -8.05 5.56 24.57
CA ARG A 194 -8.18 5.60 23.11
C ARG A 194 -8.04 4.22 22.51
N ASP A 195 -8.70 4.02 21.39
CA ASP A 195 -8.54 2.86 20.54
C ASP A 195 -8.74 3.28 19.07
N ILE A 196 -8.11 2.55 18.16
CA ILE A 196 -8.20 2.79 16.73
C ILE A 196 -8.69 1.55 16.01
N LYS A 197 -9.57 1.76 15.04
CA LYS A 197 -10.14 0.71 14.22
C LYS A 197 -9.11 0.19 13.18
N PRO A 198 -8.84 -1.13 13.14
CA PRO A 198 -8.13 -1.73 12.01
C PRO A 198 -8.95 -1.56 10.73
N THR A 199 -8.43 -0.74 9.83
CA THR A 199 -9.08 -0.25 8.63
C THR A 199 -8.42 -0.86 7.41
N LEU A 200 -9.20 -1.31 6.43
CA LEU A 200 -8.63 -1.80 5.18
C LEU A 200 -7.95 -0.64 4.44
N CYS A 201 -6.63 -0.71 4.35
CA CYS A 201 -5.77 0.23 3.65
C CYS A 201 -5.40 -0.35 2.26
N HIS A 202 -5.22 0.52 1.27
CA HIS A 202 -4.66 0.17 -0.03
C HIS A 202 -3.19 -0.26 0.09
N GLY A 203 -2.43 0.40 0.94
CA GLY A 203 -1.04 0.11 1.29
C GLY A 203 0.02 0.78 0.40
N ASP A 204 -0.31 1.07 -0.86
CA ASP A 204 0.56 1.78 -1.80
C ASP A 204 -0.21 2.87 -2.59
N LEU A 205 -0.77 3.85 -1.88
CA LEU A 205 -1.66 4.83 -2.49
C LEU A 205 -0.91 6.11 -2.93
N TRP A 206 -0.75 6.29 -4.24
CA TRP A 206 -0.15 7.47 -4.87
C TRP A 206 -0.81 7.69 -6.25
N ASP A 207 -0.49 8.79 -6.95
CA ASP A 207 -1.14 9.13 -8.23
C ASP A 207 -0.90 8.12 -9.36
N GLY A 208 0.11 7.25 -9.25
CA GLY A 208 0.34 6.14 -10.18
C GLY A 208 -0.57 4.93 -9.98
N ASN A 209 -1.22 4.80 -8.81
CA ASN A 209 -2.08 3.67 -8.46
C ASN A 209 -3.58 4.04 -8.37
N VAL A 210 -3.93 5.23 -8.84
CA VAL A 210 -5.31 5.65 -9.02
C VAL A 210 -5.47 6.48 -10.29
N GLN A 211 -6.34 6.02 -11.19
CA GLN A 211 -6.56 6.68 -12.49
C GLN A 211 -8.04 6.76 -12.82
N ILE A 212 -8.40 7.61 -13.79
CA ILE A 212 -9.80 7.73 -14.24
C ILE A 212 -10.05 6.74 -15.38
N ASP A 213 -11.03 5.87 -15.20
CA ASP A 213 -11.54 5.03 -16.27
C ASP A 213 -12.26 5.88 -17.33
N VAL A 214 -11.87 5.71 -18.59
CA VAL A 214 -12.34 6.51 -19.73
C VAL A 214 -13.82 6.30 -19.99
N ASN A 215 -14.36 5.11 -19.70
CA ASN A 215 -15.74 4.76 -20.03
C ASN A 215 -16.70 5.23 -18.94
N THR A 216 -16.40 4.89 -17.69
CA THR A 216 -17.24 5.16 -16.51
C THR A 216 -17.00 6.55 -15.91
N LYS A 217 -15.87 7.19 -16.25
CA LYS A 217 -15.39 8.44 -15.65
C LYS A 217 -15.16 8.36 -14.14
N GLN A 218 -15.09 7.15 -13.58
CA GLN A 218 -14.83 6.93 -12.16
C GLN A 218 -13.33 6.79 -11.89
N PRO A 219 -12.84 7.26 -10.72
CA PRO A 219 -11.53 6.87 -10.23
C PRO A 219 -11.50 5.37 -9.93
N ILE A 220 -10.46 4.69 -10.41
CA ILE A 220 -10.19 3.27 -10.20
C ILE A 220 -8.83 3.15 -9.51
N VAL A 221 -8.80 2.49 -8.35
CA VAL A 221 -7.56 2.11 -7.67
C VAL A 221 -7.10 0.73 -8.12
N PHE A 222 -5.78 0.50 -8.14
CA PHE A 222 -5.15 -0.74 -8.58
C PHE A 222 -3.75 -0.89 -7.95
N ASP A 223 -3.10 -2.03 -8.16
CA ASP A 223 -1.78 -2.35 -7.59
C ASP A 223 -1.72 -2.24 -6.04
N SER A 224 -2.75 -2.76 -5.35
CA SER A 224 -2.82 -2.72 -3.89
C SER A 224 -1.94 -3.78 -3.21
N CYS A 225 -1.34 -3.39 -2.08
CA CYS A 225 -0.65 -4.27 -1.15
C CYS A 225 -1.38 -4.28 0.20
N ALA A 226 -2.69 -4.57 0.14
CA ALA A 226 -3.64 -4.26 1.19
C ALA A 226 -3.34 -4.95 2.53
N PHE A 227 -3.74 -4.29 3.60
CA PHE A 227 -3.74 -4.80 4.96
C PHE A 227 -4.75 -4.02 5.81
N TYR A 228 -5.14 -4.57 6.95
CA TYR A 228 -5.89 -3.84 7.96
C TYR A 228 -4.91 -3.09 8.86
N GLY A 229 -4.90 -1.77 8.76
CA GLY A 229 -3.97 -0.87 9.45
C GLY A 229 -4.65 0.33 10.09
N HIS A 230 -3.87 1.28 10.54
CA HIS A 230 -4.37 2.63 10.82
C HIS A 230 -4.60 3.37 9.50
N ASN A 231 -5.78 3.96 9.33
CA ASN A 231 -6.22 4.63 8.10
C ASN A 231 -5.31 5.79 7.66
N GLU A 232 -4.62 6.45 8.59
CA GLU A 232 -3.68 7.53 8.27
C GLU A 232 -2.43 7.04 7.53
N MET A 233 -2.12 5.74 7.58
CA MET A 233 -0.98 5.14 6.88
C MET A 233 -1.09 5.26 5.35
N ASP A 234 -2.30 5.19 4.80
CA ASP A 234 -2.53 5.30 3.34
C ASP A 234 -2.21 6.70 2.79
N LEU A 235 -2.09 7.70 3.66
CA LEU A 235 -1.83 9.08 3.28
C LEU A 235 -0.36 9.38 3.02
N GLN A 236 0.55 8.55 3.52
CA GLN A 236 1.96 8.89 3.65
C GLN A 236 2.65 9.14 2.30
N ASN A 237 2.32 8.34 1.27
CA ASN A 237 2.83 8.59 -0.07
C ASN A 237 2.14 9.80 -0.70
N MET A 238 0.91 10.14 -0.33
CA MET A 238 0.14 11.19 -1.02
C MET A 238 0.60 12.61 -0.71
N GLY A 239 1.15 12.85 0.49
CA GLY A 239 1.61 14.18 0.91
C GLY A 239 3.02 14.53 0.43
N ASP A 240 3.78 13.56 -0.08
CA ASP A 240 5.15 13.80 -0.52
C ASP A 240 5.20 14.66 -1.80
N PRO A 241 6.10 15.66 -1.90
CA PRO A 241 6.18 16.59 -3.03
C PRO A 241 6.43 15.96 -4.41
N ARG A 242 6.83 14.69 -4.48
CA ARG A 242 7.00 13.93 -5.73
C ARG A 242 5.67 13.57 -6.38
N TYR A 243 4.58 13.57 -5.61
CA TYR A 243 3.27 13.10 -6.03
C TYR A 243 2.29 14.26 -6.22
N ILE A 244 1.26 14.04 -7.05
CA ILE A 244 0.40 15.13 -7.52
C ILE A 244 -0.59 15.62 -6.44
N PHE A 245 -1.00 14.74 -5.53
CA PHE A 245 -2.01 15.07 -4.52
C PHE A 245 -1.51 16.09 -3.49
N GLY A 246 -0.30 15.90 -2.98
CA GLY A 246 0.37 16.80 -2.04
C GLY A 246 -0.37 16.99 -0.71
N MET A 247 0.14 17.93 0.10
CA MET A 247 -0.40 18.23 1.43
C MET A 247 -1.84 18.76 1.42
N ASP A 248 -2.29 19.36 0.31
CA ASP A 248 -3.69 19.82 0.18
C ASP A 248 -4.68 18.64 0.26
N PHE A 249 -4.33 17.48 -0.30
CA PHE A 249 -5.14 16.27 -0.14
C PHE A 249 -5.15 15.79 1.31
N ILE A 250 -3.99 15.84 1.98
CA ILE A 250 -3.84 15.43 3.38
C ILE A 250 -4.71 16.30 4.30
N ASP A 251 -4.72 17.61 4.07
CA ASP A 251 -5.57 18.55 4.79
C ASP A 251 -7.06 18.30 4.52
N MET A 252 -7.43 18.04 3.27
CA MET A 252 -8.81 17.66 2.93
C MET A 252 -9.24 16.37 3.63
N TYR A 253 -8.38 15.35 3.63
CA TYR A 253 -8.65 14.09 4.33
C TYR A 253 -8.87 14.31 5.83
N LYS A 254 -7.95 15.05 6.47
CA LYS A 254 -8.03 15.40 7.89
C LYS A 254 -9.34 16.11 8.22
N ASN A 255 -9.78 17.05 7.38
CA ASN A 255 -11.01 17.81 7.61
C ASN A 255 -12.29 16.98 7.40
N GLU A 256 -12.31 16.09 6.42
CA GLU A 256 -13.52 15.35 6.02
C GLU A 256 -13.72 14.00 6.73
N ILE A 257 -12.61 13.37 7.14
CA ILE A 257 -12.61 12.04 7.78
C ILE A 257 -12.20 12.15 9.25
N GLY A 258 -11.37 13.14 9.60
CA GLY A 258 -10.88 13.37 10.95
C GLY A 258 -9.46 12.85 11.16
N ALA A 259 -8.69 13.57 11.97
CA ALA A 259 -7.45 13.08 12.56
C ALA A 259 -7.76 12.21 13.78
N SER A 260 -7.01 11.13 13.97
CA SER A 260 -7.10 10.30 15.16
C SER A 260 -6.46 11.00 16.35
N GLU A 261 -7.01 10.82 17.54
CA GLU A 261 -6.42 11.35 18.76
C GLU A 261 -5.11 10.64 19.10
N PRO A 262 -4.06 11.36 19.52
CA PRO A 262 -3.96 12.82 19.66
C PRO A 262 -3.84 13.53 18.31
N GLN A 263 -4.74 14.47 18.00
CA GLN A 263 -4.80 15.10 16.67
C GLN A 263 -3.57 15.97 16.34
N GLN A 264 -2.88 16.50 17.35
CA GLN A 264 -1.65 17.29 17.18
C GLN A 264 -0.52 16.49 16.54
N ASP A 265 -0.54 15.16 16.69
CA ASP A 265 0.49 14.27 16.16
C ASP A 265 0.17 13.80 14.72
N PHE A 266 -0.96 14.21 14.13
CA PHE A 266 -1.41 13.73 12.80
C PHE A 266 -0.36 13.91 11.69
N TYR A 267 0.21 15.10 11.54
CA TYR A 267 1.23 15.34 10.50
C TYR A 267 2.55 14.64 10.82
N ASP A 268 2.89 14.49 12.10
CA ASP A 268 4.07 13.71 12.48
C ASP A 268 3.88 12.23 12.13
N ARG A 269 2.68 11.66 12.33
CA ARG A 269 2.32 10.28 11.92
C ARG A 269 2.27 10.10 10.41
N HIS A 270 1.97 11.14 9.65
CA HIS A 270 2.14 11.13 8.20
C HIS A 270 3.64 11.06 7.84
N ASP A 271 4.49 11.85 8.51
CA ASP A 271 5.90 12.01 8.17
C ASP A 271 6.83 10.90 8.72
N ILE A 272 6.37 10.00 9.60
CA ILE A 272 7.23 8.94 10.17
C ILE A 272 7.64 7.85 9.18
N ARG A 273 6.96 7.70 8.04
CA ARG A 273 7.37 6.75 7.02
C ARG A 273 8.59 7.30 6.31
N THR A 274 9.57 6.43 6.11
CA THR A 274 10.77 6.75 5.36
C THR A 274 10.68 6.22 3.93
N ASP A 275 11.35 6.89 3.02
CA ASP A 275 11.46 6.51 1.60
C ASP A 275 12.34 5.29 1.32
N ILE A 276 12.60 4.48 2.33
CA ILE A 276 13.54 3.36 2.29
C ILE A 276 13.12 2.30 1.29
N VAL A 277 11.82 2.00 1.20
CA VAL A 277 11.31 1.08 0.18
C VAL A 277 11.55 1.63 -1.22
N VAL A 278 11.24 2.91 -1.47
CA VAL A 278 11.47 3.55 -2.77
C VAL A 278 12.94 3.53 -3.14
N ALA A 279 13.82 3.86 -2.19
CA ALA A 279 15.26 3.81 -2.38
C ALA A 279 15.76 2.40 -2.74
N ALA A 280 15.18 1.37 -2.12
CA ALA A 280 15.55 -0.03 -2.36
C ALA A 280 15.11 -0.54 -3.74
N ILE A 281 13.92 -0.16 -4.21
CA ILE A 281 13.32 -0.70 -5.44
C ILE A 281 13.64 0.14 -6.68
N CYS A 282 14.00 1.41 -6.50
CA CYS A 282 14.36 2.35 -7.56
C CYS A 282 15.80 2.87 -7.33
N PRO A 283 16.84 2.20 -7.88
CA PRO A 283 18.24 2.52 -7.60
C PRO A 283 18.67 3.95 -7.90
N GLU A 284 18.00 4.63 -8.83
CA GLU A 284 18.20 6.04 -9.14
C GLU A 284 17.81 6.99 -7.98
N TRP A 285 17.07 6.48 -7.00
CA TRP A 285 16.66 7.20 -5.78
C TRP A 285 17.47 6.80 -4.54
N PHE A 286 18.64 6.16 -4.70
CA PHE A 286 19.47 5.74 -3.56
C PHE A 286 19.81 6.87 -2.55
N LYS A 287 19.81 8.13 -2.98
CA LYS A 287 20.01 9.30 -2.10
C LYS A 287 18.95 9.44 -1.02
N LEU A 288 17.76 8.85 -1.21
CA LEU A 288 16.70 8.83 -0.21
C LEU A 288 17.09 8.03 1.05
N ILE A 289 18.13 7.19 1.00
CA ILE A 289 18.66 6.51 2.19
C ILE A 289 19.19 7.54 3.18
N GLU A 290 20.02 8.48 2.72
CA GLU A 290 20.57 9.54 3.57
C GLU A 290 19.50 10.52 4.03
N THR A 291 18.55 10.89 3.15
CA THR A 291 17.37 11.68 3.53
C THR A 291 16.56 10.98 4.62
N SER A 292 16.40 9.66 4.55
CA SER A 292 15.70 8.87 5.56
C SER A 292 16.44 8.89 6.91
N LYS A 293 17.77 8.75 6.91
CA LYS A 293 18.59 8.89 8.12
C LYS A 293 18.49 10.29 8.73
N GLU A 294 18.54 11.34 7.91
CA GLU A 294 18.38 12.72 8.35
C GLU A 294 17.00 12.95 8.98
N ASN A 295 15.94 12.43 8.38
CA ASN A 295 14.58 12.49 8.92
C ASN A 295 14.47 11.73 10.25
N MET A 296 15.04 10.52 10.36
CA MET A 296 15.10 9.80 11.63
C MET A 296 15.80 10.61 12.72
N ARG A 297 16.98 11.20 12.42
CA ARG A 297 17.73 12.05 13.36
C ARG A 297 16.92 13.28 13.79
N LYS A 298 16.21 13.93 12.86
CA LYS A 298 15.34 15.08 13.14
C LYS A 298 14.22 14.71 14.12
N PHE A 299 13.54 13.59 13.89
CA PHE A 299 12.50 13.11 14.80
C PHE A 299 13.06 12.70 16.17
N LEU A 300 14.22 12.02 16.20
CA LEU A 300 14.90 11.66 17.45
C LEU A 300 15.31 12.90 18.27
N GLY A 301 15.71 13.98 17.60
CA GLY A 301 15.99 15.26 18.25
C GLY A 301 14.74 15.95 18.79
N ARG A 302 13.58 15.77 18.14
CA ARG A 302 12.29 16.32 18.57
C ARG A 302 11.64 15.52 19.70
N PHE A 303 11.84 14.21 19.73
CA PHE A 303 11.29 13.28 20.74
C PHE A 303 12.40 12.51 21.48
N PRO A 304 13.31 13.21 22.17
CA PRO A 304 14.50 12.60 22.76
C PRO A 304 14.19 11.60 23.89
N ASN A 305 13.05 11.77 24.59
CA ASN A 305 12.60 10.87 25.65
C ASN A 305 11.51 9.89 25.17
N GLY A 306 11.20 9.88 23.87
CA GLY A 306 10.23 8.99 23.26
C GLY A 306 8.85 9.14 23.88
N PHE A 307 8.23 8.02 24.27
CA PHE A 307 6.91 8.04 24.91
C PHE A 307 6.87 8.86 26.22
N GLY A 308 8.00 9.07 26.90
CA GLY A 308 8.06 9.96 28.07
C GLY A 308 7.77 11.43 27.76
N ASP A 309 7.90 11.85 26.49
CA ASP A 309 7.53 13.19 26.03
C ASP A 309 6.01 13.31 25.74
N PHE A 310 5.26 12.21 25.77
CA PHE A 310 3.81 12.26 25.60
C PHE A 310 3.17 12.82 26.87
N LYS A 311 2.42 13.91 26.71
CA LYS A 311 1.57 14.49 27.74
C LYS A 311 0.14 14.26 27.30
N ASP A 312 -0.59 13.48 28.08
CA ASP A 312 -1.99 13.23 27.81
C ASP A 312 -2.80 14.45 28.26
N ASP A 313 -3.33 15.21 27.29
CA ASP A 313 -4.17 16.39 27.55
C ASP A 313 -5.62 15.98 27.90
N VAL A 314 -5.91 14.69 28.04
CA VAL A 314 -7.19 14.21 28.56
C VAL A 314 -7.26 14.54 30.05
N THR A 315 -7.64 15.77 30.35
CA THR A 315 -8.19 16.13 31.67
C THR A 315 -9.32 15.16 31.99
N LEU A 316 -9.14 14.40 33.08
CA LEU A 316 -10.18 13.60 33.72
C LEU A 316 -11.43 14.41 34.05
#